data_AF-A0A0C2N161-F1
#
_entry.id   AF-A0A0C2N161-F1
#
_cell.length_a   1.000
_cell.length_b   1.000
_cell.length_c   1.000
_cell.angle_alpha   90.00
_cell.angle_beta   90.00
_cell.angle_gamma   90.00
#
_symmetry.space_group_name_H-M   'P 1'
#
loop_
_entity.id
_entity.type
_entity.pdbx_description
1 polymer ?
#
loop_
_entity_poly.entity_id
_entity_poly.type
_entity_poly.pdbx_seq_one_letter_code
_entity_poly.pdbx_strand_id
1 'polypeptide(L)'
;MVFNTRYQLRFQKWFVPIPIQERKKMITELIRQTPHMKALDVNISLYHGDVVFLFAADLEDNELYIIELIHRWVVVMNDYFKQLCELDIMYNFEKCQFLLDELVIGGELQELDREIVVQNAQDLDRLMEDDPQGKYLRLY
;
A
#
# COMPACT_ATOMS: atom_id res chain seq x y z
N MET A 1 -0.70 4.23 3.36
CA MET A 1 0.22 3.92 4.48
C MET A 1 -0.34 2.74 5.27
N VAL A 2 0.52 1.97 5.94
CA VAL A 2 0.12 0.88 6.83
C VAL A 2 0.82 1.05 8.17
N PHE A 3 0.08 0.93 9.25
CA PHE A 3 0.54 0.98 10.63
C PHE A 3 0.16 -0.30 11.36
N ASN A 4 0.83 -0.62 12.46
CA ASN A 4 0.33 -1.64 13.39
C ASN A 4 -0.60 -1.04 14.47
N THR A 5 -1.16 -1.87 15.34
CA THR A 5 -1.99 -1.43 16.50
C THR A 5 -1.28 -0.50 17.49
N ARG A 6 0.05 -0.39 17.42
CA ARG A 6 0.87 0.55 18.21
C ARG A 6 1.24 1.83 17.43
N TYR A 7 0.61 2.06 16.28
CA TYR A 7 0.84 3.20 15.39
C TYR A 7 2.27 3.33 14.86
N GLN A 8 3.00 2.21 14.78
CA GLN A 8 4.31 2.15 14.14
C GLN A 8 4.12 1.97 12.63
N LEU A 9 4.77 2.81 11.83
CA LEU A 9 4.72 2.74 10.37
C LEU A 9 5.37 1.43 9.87
N ARG A 10 4.67 0.74 8.97
CA ARG A 10 5.10 -0.51 8.31
C ARG A 10 5.28 -0.36 6.81
N PHE A 11 4.44 0.46 6.19
CA PHE A 11 4.50 0.73 4.76
C PHE A 11 4.06 2.17 4.47
N GLN A 12 4.71 2.83 3.51
CA GLN A 12 4.28 4.11 2.99
C GLN A 12 4.50 4.18 1.48
N LYS A 13 3.55 4.81 0.78
CA LYS A 13 3.64 5.16 -0.63
C LYS A 13 3.09 6.58 -0.77
N TRP A 14 3.76 7.38 -1.60
CA TRP A 14 3.42 8.77 -1.84
C TRP A 14 3.25 8.95 -3.35
N PHE A 15 2.03 9.26 -3.79
CA PHE A 15 1.72 9.49 -5.20
C PHE A 15 2.10 10.90 -5.67
N VAL A 16 2.25 11.83 -4.71
CA VAL A 16 2.69 13.20 -4.96
C VAL A 16 4.15 13.37 -4.52
N PRO A 17 4.99 14.06 -5.31
CA PRO A 17 6.37 14.33 -4.94
C PRO A 17 6.45 15.35 -3.79
N ILE A 18 6.44 14.83 -2.55
CA ILE A 18 6.58 15.65 -1.33
C ILE A 18 8.02 15.56 -0.81
N PRO A 19 8.65 16.66 -0.34
CA PRO A 19 9.98 16.63 0.29
C PRO A 19 10.04 15.71 1.53
N ILE A 20 11.17 15.02 1.73
CA ILE A 20 11.34 14.04 2.84
C ILE A 20 11.11 14.67 4.23
N GLN A 21 11.54 15.92 4.43
CA GLN A 21 11.34 16.62 5.71
C GLN A 21 9.87 16.86 6.00
N GLU A 22 9.08 17.16 4.96
CA GLU A 22 7.65 17.41 5.07
C GLU A 22 6.88 16.11 5.30
N ARG A 23 7.25 15.02 4.59
CA ARG A 23 6.69 13.67 4.85
C ARG A 23 6.82 13.27 6.32
N LYS A 24 7.99 13.49 6.94
CA LYS A 24 8.23 13.19 8.36
C LYS A 24 7.32 13.99 9.29
N LYS A 25 7.12 15.28 9.00
CA LYS A 25 6.21 16.14 9.76
C LYS A 25 4.77 15.65 9.64
N MET A 26 4.32 15.35 8.42
CA MET A 26 2.97 14.82 8.17
C MET A 26 2.70 13.52 8.92
N ILE A 27 3.63 12.55 8.85
CA ILE A 27 3.50 11.26 9.56
C ILE A 27 3.44 11.46 11.08
N THR A 28 4.28 12.36 11.61
CA THR A 28 4.29 12.67 13.04
C THR A 28 2.96 13.27 13.49
N GLU A 29 2.40 14.17 12.69
CA GLU A 29 1.11 14.79 12.98
C GLU A 29 -0.05 13.78 12.90
N LEU A 30 -0.05 12.92 11.87
CA LEU A 30 -0.96 11.79 11.73
C LEU A 30 -0.99 10.90 12.97
N ILE A 31 0.20 10.49 13.46
CA ILE A 31 0.30 9.63 14.65
C ILE A 31 -0.19 10.39 15.91
N ARG A 32 0.16 11.68 16.05
CA ARG A 32 -0.22 12.50 17.22
C ARG A 32 -1.73 12.65 17.37
N GLN A 33 -2.47 12.71 16.27
CA GLN A 33 -3.92 12.89 16.27
C GLN A 33 -4.71 11.59 16.51
N THR A 34 -4.05 10.49 16.84
CA THR A 34 -4.66 9.15 16.96
C THR A 34 -4.94 8.79 18.44
N PRO A 35 -6.20 8.43 18.78
CA PRO A 35 -6.71 7.07 18.57
C PRO A 35 -7.79 6.94 17.48
N HIS A 36 -8.20 8.03 16.85
CA HIS A 36 -9.38 8.03 15.98
C HIS A 36 -9.11 8.12 14.47
N MET A 37 -7.87 8.34 14.02
CA MET A 37 -7.40 8.44 12.60
C MET A 37 -8.27 9.26 11.60
N LYS A 38 -9.35 9.92 12.05
CA LYS A 38 -10.27 10.76 11.28
C LYS A 38 -9.81 12.23 11.14
N ALA A 39 -8.55 12.53 11.47
CA ALA A 39 -8.17 13.87 11.90
C ALA A 39 -7.43 14.74 10.87
N LEU A 40 -7.08 14.20 9.70
CA LEU A 40 -6.98 15.05 8.51
C LEU A 40 -8.28 14.87 7.72
N ASP A 41 -8.77 15.97 7.16
CA ASP A 41 -10.09 16.08 6.53
C ASP A 41 -10.36 15.06 5.39
N VAL A 42 -9.41 14.17 5.05
CA VAL A 42 -9.55 13.12 4.03
C VAL A 42 -8.78 11.82 4.33
N ASN A 43 -8.68 11.40 5.59
CA ASN A 43 -8.09 10.10 5.92
C ASN A 43 -9.15 9.01 6.00
N ILE A 44 -9.06 8.03 5.10
CA ILE A 44 -9.89 6.82 5.15
C ILE A 44 -9.03 5.68 5.67
N SER A 45 -9.47 5.09 6.78
CA SER A 45 -8.77 4.00 7.47
C SER A 45 -9.57 2.70 7.49
N LEU A 46 -8.91 1.57 7.22
CA LEU A 46 -9.46 0.22 7.33
C LEU A 46 -8.59 -0.63 8.26
N TYR A 47 -9.24 -1.31 9.21
CA TYR A 47 -8.59 -2.23 10.14
C TYR A 47 -8.63 -3.66 9.58
N HIS A 48 -7.49 -4.34 9.51
CA HIS A 48 -7.40 -5.74 9.10
C HIS A 48 -6.50 -6.49 10.09
N GLY A 49 -7.10 -7.28 10.99
CA GLY A 49 -6.36 -7.92 12.08
C GLY A 49 -5.60 -6.89 12.93
N ASP A 50 -4.28 -7.06 13.03
CA ASP A 50 -3.40 -6.21 13.84
C ASP A 50 -2.74 -5.05 13.06
N VAL A 51 -3.17 -4.80 11.81
CA VAL A 51 -2.68 -3.71 10.98
C VAL A 51 -3.79 -2.74 10.57
N VAL A 52 -3.42 -1.48 10.40
CA VAL A 52 -4.29 -0.37 10.02
C VAL A 52 -3.81 0.20 8.70
N PHE A 53 -4.68 0.13 7.69
CA PHE A 53 -4.48 0.72 6.39
C PHE A 53 -5.04 2.13 6.40
N LEU A 54 -4.26 3.11 5.93
CA LEU A 54 -4.68 4.51 5.83
C LEU A 54 -4.36 5.03 4.43
N PHE A 55 -5.38 5.54 3.75
CA PHE A 55 -5.22 6.30 2.52
C PHE A 55 -5.62 7.75 2.79
N ALA A 56 -4.81 8.67 2.27
CA ALA A 56 -5.13 10.09 2.23
C ALA A 56 -5.50 10.42 0.79
N ALA A 57 -6.65 11.05 0.60
CA ALA A 57 -7.20 11.43 -0.69
C ALA A 57 -7.56 12.93 -0.69
N ASP A 58 -8.16 13.44 -1.75
CA ASP A 58 -8.70 14.80 -1.78
C ASP A 58 -10.16 14.84 -1.31
N LEU A 59 -10.61 15.98 -0.78
CA LEU A 59 -11.97 16.15 -0.24
C LEU A 59 -13.09 15.89 -1.26
N GLU A 60 -12.75 15.97 -2.55
CA GLU A 60 -13.67 15.76 -3.66
C GLU A 60 -13.73 14.30 -4.10
N ASP A 61 -12.81 13.45 -3.61
CA ASP A 61 -12.75 12.04 -3.97
C ASP A 61 -13.89 11.24 -3.33
N ASN A 62 -14.32 10.21 -4.05
CA ASN A 62 -15.37 9.33 -3.56
C ASN A 62 -14.82 8.39 -2.46
N GLU A 63 -15.30 8.57 -1.23
CA GLU A 63 -14.86 7.77 -0.09
C GLU A 63 -15.08 6.26 -0.29
N LEU A 64 -16.20 5.86 -0.91
CA LEU A 64 -16.51 4.44 -1.14
C LEU A 64 -15.51 3.80 -2.11
N TYR A 65 -15.06 4.57 -3.10
CA TYR A 65 -14.05 4.12 -4.04
C TYR A 65 -12.70 3.86 -3.33
N ILE A 66 -12.30 4.76 -2.43
CA ILE A 66 -11.06 4.60 -1.64
C ILE A 66 -11.17 3.41 -0.69
N ILE A 67 -12.31 3.21 -0.03
CA ILE A 67 -12.55 2.05 0.83
C ILE A 67 -12.43 0.75 0.03
N GLU A 68 -13.07 0.69 -1.14
CA GLU A 68 -13.02 -0.48 -2.03
C GLU A 68 -11.59 -0.76 -2.49
N LEU A 69 -10.82 0.28 -2.82
CA LEU A 69 -9.41 0.15 -3.17
C LEU A 69 -8.57 -0.43 -2.02
N ILE A 70 -8.75 0.08 -0.79
CA ILE A 70 -8.04 -0.46 0.38
C ILE A 70 -8.41 -1.93 0.57
N HIS A 71 -9.70 -2.26 0.51
CA HIS A 71 -10.19 -3.62 0.66
C HIS A 71 -9.61 -4.54 -0.43
N ARG A 72 -9.59 -4.10 -1.68
CA ARG A 72 -9.01 -4.81 -2.82
C ARG A 72 -7.53 -5.11 -2.58
N TRP A 73 -6.78 -4.11 -2.15
CA TRP A 73 -5.36 -4.27 -1.88
C TRP A 73 -5.09 -5.29 -0.77
N VAL A 74 -5.86 -5.24 0.32
CA VAL A 74 -5.78 -6.22 1.41
C VAL A 74 -6.08 -7.64 0.93
N VAL A 75 -7.12 -7.83 0.12
CA VAL A 75 -7.47 -9.14 -0.45
C VAL A 75 -6.36 -9.67 -1.35
N VAL A 76 -5.84 -8.84 -2.26
CA VAL A 76 -4.74 -9.21 -3.16
C VAL A 76 -3.48 -9.59 -2.37
N MET A 77 -3.11 -8.82 -1.34
CA MET A 77 -1.99 -9.16 -0.48
C MET A 77 -2.21 -10.49 0.25
N ASN A 78 -3.42 -10.72 0.76
CA ASN A 78 -3.73 -11.98 1.44
C ASN A 78 -3.68 -13.19 0.49
N ASP A 79 -4.15 -13.02 -0.75
CA ASP A 79 -4.11 -14.05 -1.79
C ASP A 79 -2.66 -14.32 -2.27
N TYR A 80 -1.81 -13.30 -2.31
CA TYR A 80 -0.39 -13.43 -2.67
C TYR A 80 0.44 -14.07 -1.54
N PHE A 81 0.39 -13.53 -0.32
CA PHE A 81 1.21 -13.99 0.82
C PHE A 81 0.69 -15.27 1.50
N LYS A 82 -0.52 -15.75 1.14
CA LYS A 82 -1.14 -16.96 1.70
C LYS A 82 -1.30 -16.89 3.23
N GLN A 83 -2.13 -15.93 3.67
CA GLN A 83 -2.32 -15.46 5.06
C GLN A 83 -1.38 -14.30 5.40
N LEU A 84 -1.84 -13.08 5.10
CA LEU A 84 -1.10 -11.85 5.37
C LEU A 84 -0.86 -11.66 6.88
N CYS A 85 0.40 -11.44 7.27
CA CYS A 85 0.74 -10.95 8.61
C CYS A 85 1.56 -9.65 8.56
N GLU A 86 1.71 -8.98 9.72
CA GLU A 86 2.50 -7.73 9.83
C GLU A 86 3.93 -7.90 9.33
N LEU A 87 4.55 -9.05 9.61
CA LEU A 87 5.93 -9.32 9.21
C LEU A 87 6.08 -9.43 7.70
N ASP A 88 5.09 -9.98 6.99
CA ASP A 88 5.15 -10.07 5.52
C ASP A 88 5.22 -8.68 4.88
N ILE A 89 4.44 -7.73 5.40
CA ILE A 89 4.46 -6.33 4.95
C ILE A 89 5.82 -5.69 5.22
N MET A 90 6.41 -5.96 6.38
CA MET A 90 7.71 -5.38 6.77
C MET A 90 8.87 -5.91 5.93
N TYR A 91 8.91 -7.23 5.70
CA TYR A 91 10.02 -7.87 5.00
C TYR A 91 9.88 -7.79 3.48
N ASN A 92 8.66 -7.68 2.95
CA ASN A 92 8.38 -7.67 1.52
C ASN A 92 7.76 -6.35 1.04
N PHE A 93 8.24 -5.21 1.55
CA PHE A 93 7.67 -3.90 1.24
C PHE A 93 7.66 -3.58 -0.26
N GLU A 94 8.68 -4.06 -1.02
CA GLU A 94 8.75 -3.89 -2.48
C GLU A 94 7.63 -4.66 -3.19
N LYS A 95 7.30 -5.88 -2.72
CA LYS A 95 6.19 -6.67 -3.25
C LYS A 95 4.84 -6.04 -2.89
N CYS A 96 4.69 -5.53 -1.67
CA CYS A 96 3.50 -4.75 -1.29
C CYS A 96 3.32 -3.51 -2.18
N GLN A 97 4.42 -2.82 -2.51
CA GLN A 97 4.40 -1.68 -3.41
C GLN A 97 4.01 -2.10 -4.83
N PHE A 98 4.62 -3.15 -5.37
CA PHE A 98 4.29 -3.70 -6.69
C PHE A 98 2.81 -4.10 -6.80
N LEU A 99 2.27 -4.84 -5.83
CA LEU A 99 0.85 -5.22 -5.82
C LEU A 99 -0.07 -3.98 -5.78
N LEU A 100 0.35 -2.90 -5.10
CA LEU A 100 -0.39 -1.64 -5.10
C LEU A 100 -0.24 -0.86 -6.41
N ASP A 101 0.90 -0.95 -7.08
CA ASP A 101 1.14 -0.36 -8.41
C ASP A 101 0.29 -1.04 -9.50
N GLU A 102 0.11 -2.37 -9.42
CA GLU A 102 -0.79 -3.10 -10.35
C GLU A 102 -2.25 -2.67 -10.18
N LEU A 103 -2.68 -2.39 -8.95
CA LEU A 103 -4.03 -1.92 -8.66
C LEU A 103 -4.22 -0.44 -9.01
N VAL A 104 -3.23 0.41 -8.76
CA VAL A 104 -3.34 1.87 -8.88
C VAL A 104 -2.09 2.49 -9.45
N ILE A 105 -2.26 3.28 -10.51
CA ILE A 105 -1.22 4.07 -11.14
C ILE A 105 -1.60 5.55 -11.16
N GLY A 106 -0.69 6.41 -10.71
CA GLY A 106 -0.93 7.85 -10.69
C GLY A 106 -2.08 8.31 -9.78
N GLY A 107 -2.57 7.46 -8.88
CA GLY A 107 -3.74 7.73 -8.04
C GLY A 107 -5.07 7.18 -8.59
N GLU A 108 -5.06 6.64 -9.80
CA GLU A 108 -6.22 6.07 -10.47
C GLU A 108 -6.15 4.54 -10.51
N LEU A 109 -7.31 3.89 -10.45
CA LEU A 109 -7.44 2.44 -10.52
C LEU A 109 -7.07 1.92 -11.92
N GLN A 110 -6.22 0.89 -11.95
CA GLN A 110 -5.72 0.27 -13.17
C GLN A 110 -6.34 -1.12 -13.39
N GLU A 111 -6.00 -2.08 -12.53
CA GLU A 111 -6.48 -3.46 -12.62
C GLU A 111 -7.42 -3.79 -11.45
N LEU A 112 -8.53 -4.46 -11.76
CA LEU A 112 -9.54 -4.87 -10.77
C LEU A 112 -9.57 -6.37 -10.55
N ASP A 113 -9.09 -7.14 -11.53
CA ASP A 113 -9.05 -8.58 -11.43
C ASP A 113 -7.86 -9.01 -10.53
N ARG A 114 -8.21 -9.47 -9.33
CA ARG A 114 -7.23 -9.95 -8.35
C ARG A 114 -6.40 -11.12 -8.87
N GLU A 115 -6.96 -11.98 -9.74
CA GLU A 115 -6.26 -13.15 -10.24
C GLU A 115 -5.14 -12.72 -11.18
N ILE A 116 -5.41 -11.72 -12.02
CA ILE A 116 -4.42 -11.08 -12.90
C ILE A 116 -3.31 -10.43 -12.07
N VAL A 117 -3.67 -9.61 -11.07
CA VAL A 117 -2.67 -8.91 -10.23
C VAL A 117 -1.75 -9.89 -9.50
N VAL A 118 -2.31 -10.95 -8.90
CA VAL A 118 -1.53 -11.96 -8.19
C VAL A 118 -0.65 -12.75 -9.18
N GLN A 119 -1.16 -13.07 -10.37
CA GLN A 119 -0.41 -13.77 -11.41
C GLN A 119 0.78 -12.93 -11.90
N ASN A 120 0.56 -11.64 -12.19
CA ASN A 120 1.61 -10.71 -12.60
C ASN A 120 2.74 -10.62 -11.57
N ALA A 121 2.39 -10.57 -10.28
CA ALA A 121 3.38 -10.56 -9.19
C ALA A 121 4.20 -11.86 -9.15
N GLN A 122 3.54 -13.01 -9.30
CA GLN A 122 4.23 -14.32 -9.32
C GLN A 122 5.12 -14.48 -10.56
N ASP A 123 4.70 -13.97 -11.71
CA ASP A 123 5.51 -14.02 -12.92
C ASP A 123 6.73 -13.11 -12.81
N LEU A 124 6.59 -11.94 -12.19
CA LEU A 124 7.73 -11.09 -11.86
C LEU A 124 8.71 -11.79 -10.91
N ASP A 125 8.22 -12.50 -9.89
CA ASP A 125 9.08 -13.28 -8.98
C ASP A 125 9.91 -14.32 -9.74
N ARG A 126 9.27 -15.09 -10.62
CA ARG A 126 9.94 -16.10 -11.46
C ARG A 126 11.02 -15.47 -12.34
N LEU A 127 10.72 -14.34 -12.97
CA LEU A 127 11.68 -13.61 -13.81
C LEU A 127 12.88 -13.09 -13.00
N MET A 128 12.66 -12.67 -11.76
CA MET A 128 13.73 -12.22 -10.86
C MET A 128 14.60 -13.38 -10.35
N GLU A 129 14.01 -14.56 -10.14
CA GLU A 129 14.75 -15.78 -9.80
C GLU A 129 15.64 -16.26 -10.96
N ASP A 130 15.14 -16.12 -12.19
CA ASP A 130 15.85 -16.51 -13.42
C ASP A 130 16.94 -15.49 -13.87
N ASP A 131 16.90 -14.25 -13.37
CA ASP A 131 17.93 -13.22 -13.60
C ASP A 131 18.40 -12.54 -12.29
N PRO A 132 19.24 -13.22 -11.49
CA PRO A 132 19.77 -12.68 -10.23
C PRO A 132 20.67 -11.44 -10.41
N GLN A 133 20.98 -11.02 -11.64
CA GLN A 133 21.77 -9.81 -11.93
C GLN A 133 20.90 -8.57 -12.21
N GLY A 134 19.58 -8.69 -12.23
CA GLY A 134 18.64 -7.56 -12.34
C GLY A 134 18.76 -6.77 -13.64
N LYS A 135 19.11 -7.42 -14.75
CA LYS A 135 19.23 -6.76 -16.07
C LYS A 135 17.89 -6.24 -16.56
N TYR A 136 16.78 -6.89 -16.20
CA TYR A 136 15.43 -6.48 -16.59
C TYR A 136 14.90 -5.24 -15.83
N LEU A 137 15.51 -4.86 -14.71
CA LEU A 137 15.14 -3.67 -13.93
C LEU A 137 15.86 -2.38 -14.40
N ARG A 138 16.76 -2.44 -15.39
CA ARG A 138 17.44 -1.24 -15.91
C ARG A 138 16.69 -0.53 -17.05
N LEU A 139 15.46 -0.98 -17.35
CA LEU A 139 14.67 -0.45 -18.46
C LEU A 139 13.47 0.41 -18.02
N TYR A 140 13.33 0.67 -16.71
CA TYR A 140 12.35 1.61 -16.15
C TYR A 140 13.02 2.56 -15.17
#